data_AF-A0A501QC11-F1
#
_entry.id   AF-A0A501QC11-F1
#
_cell.length_a   1.000
_cell.length_b   1.000
_cell.length_c   1.000
_cell.angle_alpha   90.00
_cell.angle_beta   90.00
_cell.angle_gamma   90.00
#
_symmetry.space_group_name_H-M   'P 1'
#
loop_
_entity.id
_entity.type
_entity.pdbx_description
1 polymer ?
#
loop_
_entity_poly.entity_id
_entity_poly.type
_entity_poly.pdbx_seq_one_letter_code
_entity_poly.pdbx_strand_id
1 'polypeptide(L)'
;MSKKVKKRILFDIYSNNLLDFKKNLKSDNIVPTEFGLYCPLCTQHYNENRYEELTLEHNPPSSLGGKDNILTCKNCNNSAGSKIDSEILLALNEFDIMGFKPNASIKTQLRNESTGEKGVNAIVSIGSEGGFKINISPANNPVVKDAFLNSFEYEYISGLPLISNFESADLRKKLSFEFRKPNRRNERIASIGLLKIAYLIGFEKLGHAFLFGEHMEVIRSQIKHPEKEIINKPFWIHNNYTDDFLGVNVITKPKELKSFLIVFDLQTKSDSYRVGICIPGYDENDMNIYENIENILCQGEGEVEVEIETNGYLTKEFNIKDKEKSFLPITFWQEIFK
;
A
#
# COMPACT_ATOMS: atom_id res chain seq x y z
N MET A 1 8.68 -16.53 -19.60
CA MET A 1 9.37 -17.37 -18.60
C MET A 1 8.33 -18.01 -17.70
N SER A 2 8.44 -19.31 -17.36
CA SER A 2 7.46 -19.96 -16.48
C SER A 2 7.65 -19.55 -15.02
N LYS A 3 6.59 -19.61 -14.20
CA LYS A 3 6.67 -19.31 -12.75
C LYS A 3 7.69 -20.19 -12.01
N LYS A 4 7.81 -21.47 -12.40
CA LYS A 4 8.80 -22.40 -11.83
C LYS A 4 10.24 -21.94 -12.10
N VAL A 5 10.52 -21.49 -13.33
CA VAL A 5 11.84 -20.96 -13.70
C VAL A 5 12.11 -19.64 -12.98
N LYS A 6 11.12 -18.74 -12.90
CA LYS A 6 11.25 -17.47 -12.14
C LYS A 6 11.58 -17.71 -10.67
N LYS A 7 10.84 -18.60 -10.01
CA LYS A 7 11.05 -18.99 -8.60
C LYS A 7 12.48 -19.49 -8.38
N ARG A 8 12.99 -20.34 -9.28
CA ARG A 8 14.36 -20.87 -9.19
C ARG A 8 15.40 -19.76 -9.33
N ILE A 9 15.26 -18.90 -10.34
CA ILE A 9 16.18 -17.77 -10.55
C ILE A 9 16.24 -16.86 -9.32
N LEU A 10 15.08 -16.51 -8.74
CA LEU A 10 15.05 -15.68 -7.53
C LEU A 10 15.70 -16.39 -6.34
N PHE A 11 15.44 -17.68 -6.18
CA PHE A 11 16.07 -18.47 -5.12
C PHE A 11 17.59 -18.44 -5.24
N ASP A 12 18.12 -18.64 -6.45
CA ASP A 12 19.55 -18.63 -6.70
C ASP A 12 20.16 -17.24 -6.45
N ILE A 13 19.49 -16.18 -6.88
CA ILE A 13 19.93 -14.79 -6.65
C ILE A 13 20.05 -14.51 -5.15
N TYR A 14 18.98 -14.74 -4.39
CA TYR A 14 18.98 -14.49 -2.95
C TYR A 14 19.98 -15.38 -2.22
N SER A 15 20.12 -16.65 -2.63
CA SER A 15 21.07 -17.56 -2.00
C SER A 15 22.52 -17.17 -2.23
N ASN A 16 22.87 -16.74 -3.44
CA ASN A 16 24.21 -16.19 -3.69
C ASN A 16 24.43 -14.91 -2.88
N ASN A 17 23.45 -13.99 -2.86
CA ASN A 17 23.53 -12.77 -2.07
C ASN A 17 23.73 -13.05 -0.58
N LEU A 18 23.10 -14.08 0.00
CA LEU A 18 23.31 -14.50 1.39
C LEU A 18 24.75 -14.98 1.63
N LEU A 19 25.26 -15.86 0.76
CA LEU A 19 26.62 -16.39 0.88
C LEU A 19 27.65 -15.26 0.82
N ASP A 20 27.48 -14.32 -0.09
CA ASP A 20 28.41 -13.20 -0.25
C ASP A 20 28.29 -12.18 0.89
N PHE A 21 27.06 -11.90 1.35
CA PHE A 21 26.84 -11.08 2.54
C PHE A 21 27.57 -11.67 3.75
N LYS A 22 27.48 -12.99 3.96
CA LYS A 22 28.14 -13.68 5.07
C LYS A 22 29.67 -13.58 5.01
N LYS A 23 30.29 -13.74 3.83
CA LYS A 23 31.76 -13.62 3.69
C LYS A 23 32.30 -12.27 4.18
N ASN A 24 31.49 -11.23 4.08
CA ASN A 24 31.85 -9.87 4.45
C ASN A 24 31.49 -9.52 5.91
N LEU A 25 30.74 -10.39 6.61
CA LEU A 25 30.50 -10.23 8.04
C LEU A 25 31.78 -10.54 8.83
N LYS A 26 32.25 -9.57 9.60
CA LYS A 26 33.45 -9.70 10.47
C LYS A 26 33.20 -10.51 11.76
N SER A 27 31.98 -10.99 11.98
CA SER A 27 31.53 -11.68 13.20
C SER A 27 31.13 -13.12 12.91
N ASP A 28 31.39 -14.04 13.84
CA ASP A 28 30.93 -15.44 13.87
C ASP A 28 29.40 -15.58 14.04
N ASN A 29 28.62 -14.58 13.64
CA ASN A 29 27.17 -14.58 13.75
C ASN A 29 26.56 -15.84 13.10
N ILE A 30 25.50 -16.33 13.75
CA ILE A 30 24.73 -17.55 13.46
C ILE A 30 23.86 -17.37 12.20
N VAL A 31 24.45 -16.89 11.11
CA VAL A 31 23.85 -16.94 9.78
C VAL A 31 24.26 -18.28 9.17
N PRO A 32 23.34 -19.16 8.74
CA PRO A 32 23.66 -20.42 8.08
C PRO A 32 24.65 -20.21 6.95
N THR A 33 25.63 -21.11 6.85
CA THR A 33 26.55 -21.23 5.71
C THR A 33 25.91 -21.93 4.51
N GLU A 34 24.74 -22.52 4.70
CA GLU A 34 24.10 -23.35 3.68
C GLU A 34 23.48 -22.47 2.59
N PHE A 35 23.54 -22.95 1.34
CA PHE A 35 22.87 -22.32 0.22
C PHE A 35 21.36 -22.30 0.45
N GLY A 36 20.78 -21.10 0.42
CA GLY A 36 19.38 -20.87 0.70
C GLY A 36 19.13 -19.40 0.93
N LEU A 37 17.90 -19.06 1.25
CA LEU A 37 17.51 -17.68 1.55
C LEU A 37 16.68 -17.61 2.81
N TYR A 38 16.72 -16.44 3.43
CA TYR A 38 15.81 -16.12 4.51
C TYR A 38 14.52 -15.54 3.95
N CYS A 39 13.37 -16.06 4.43
CA CYS A 39 12.10 -15.40 4.16
C CYS A 39 12.15 -13.99 4.76
N PRO A 40 11.90 -12.93 3.98
CA PRO A 40 12.09 -11.56 4.44
C PRO A 40 11.13 -11.17 5.55
N LEU A 41 10.00 -11.87 5.71
CA LEU A 41 8.98 -11.54 6.70
C LEU A 41 9.16 -12.27 8.04
N CYS A 42 9.59 -13.54 8.03
CA CYS A 42 9.70 -14.35 9.25
C CYS A 42 11.12 -14.77 9.62
N THR A 43 12.11 -14.38 8.82
CA THR A 43 13.54 -14.69 9.03
C THR A 43 13.84 -16.18 9.25
N GLN A 44 12.97 -17.07 8.75
CA GLN A 44 13.28 -18.49 8.65
C GLN A 44 14.15 -18.74 7.42
N HIS A 45 15.19 -19.56 7.58
CA HIS A 45 16.07 -19.99 6.49
C HIS A 45 15.46 -21.15 5.71
N TYR A 46 15.51 -21.07 4.38
CA TYR A 46 15.03 -22.07 3.43
C TYR A 46 16.16 -22.45 2.48
N ASN A 47 16.72 -23.63 2.69
CA ASN A 47 17.70 -24.27 1.82
C ASN A 47 17.01 -25.04 0.67
N GLU A 48 17.81 -25.73 -0.15
CA GLU A 48 17.32 -26.55 -1.27
C GLU A 48 16.25 -27.57 -0.86
N ASN A 49 16.41 -28.22 0.31
CA ASN A 49 15.46 -29.21 0.81
C ASN A 49 14.08 -28.60 1.15
N ARG A 50 14.06 -27.30 1.45
CA ARG A 50 12.84 -26.55 1.80
C ARG A 50 12.39 -25.59 0.69
N TYR A 51 12.99 -25.66 -0.49
CA TYR A 51 12.67 -24.80 -1.64
C TYR A 51 11.18 -24.83 -2.01
N GLU A 52 10.53 -25.99 -1.89
CA GLU A 52 9.11 -26.15 -2.22
C GLU A 52 8.16 -25.43 -1.24
N GLU A 53 8.64 -25.02 -0.06
CA GLU A 53 7.89 -24.20 0.90
C GLU A 53 7.85 -22.71 0.55
N LEU A 54 8.66 -22.28 -0.42
CA LEU A 54 8.70 -20.89 -0.90
C LEU A 54 7.67 -20.66 -2.01
N THR A 55 7.20 -19.42 -2.09
CA THR A 55 6.23 -18.93 -3.09
C THR A 55 6.66 -17.59 -3.65
N LEU A 56 6.20 -17.29 -4.87
CA LEU A 56 6.29 -15.96 -5.43
C LEU A 56 5.23 -15.07 -4.77
N GLU A 57 5.66 -14.00 -4.11
CA GLU A 57 4.81 -12.99 -3.49
C GLU A 57 4.59 -11.85 -4.48
N HIS A 58 3.35 -11.40 -4.64
CA HIS A 58 3.08 -10.16 -5.38
C HIS A 58 3.33 -8.98 -4.46
N ASN A 59 4.25 -8.10 -4.83
CA ASN A 59 4.52 -6.88 -4.08
C ASN A 59 4.65 -5.66 -5.02
N PRO A 60 3.77 -4.64 -4.94
CA PRO A 60 2.47 -4.62 -4.22
C PRO A 60 1.56 -5.83 -4.50
N PRO A 61 0.44 -6.00 -3.79
CA PRO A 61 -0.54 -7.03 -4.11
C PRO A 61 -1.00 -6.95 -5.58
N SER A 62 -1.31 -8.09 -6.20
CA SER A 62 -1.71 -8.12 -7.62
C SER A 62 -2.98 -7.31 -7.91
N SER A 63 -3.89 -7.21 -6.94
CA SER A 63 -5.08 -6.35 -6.99
C SER A 63 -4.76 -4.86 -7.04
N LEU A 64 -3.52 -4.49 -6.72
CA LEU A 64 -2.98 -3.13 -6.74
C LEU A 64 -1.89 -2.96 -7.81
N GLY A 65 -1.84 -3.86 -8.81
CA GLY A 65 -0.93 -3.77 -9.96
C GLY A 65 0.48 -4.34 -9.73
N GLY A 66 0.76 -4.94 -8.56
CA GLY A 66 2.10 -5.41 -8.28
C GLY A 66 2.45 -6.77 -8.91
N LYS A 67 3.74 -7.07 -8.87
CA LYS A 67 4.38 -8.18 -9.61
C LYS A 67 4.98 -9.20 -8.65
N ASP A 68 5.14 -10.42 -9.13
CA ASP A 68 5.58 -11.57 -8.33
C ASP A 68 7.11 -11.71 -8.29
N ASN A 69 7.83 -10.66 -7.86
CA ASN A 69 9.30 -10.54 -7.97
C ASN A 69 10.10 -10.94 -6.72
N ILE A 70 9.43 -11.32 -5.64
CA ILE A 70 10.06 -11.66 -4.36
C ILE A 70 9.63 -13.04 -3.88
N LEU A 71 10.51 -13.70 -3.11
CA LEU A 71 10.23 -14.98 -2.49
C LEU A 71 9.90 -14.82 -1.01
N THR A 72 8.75 -15.33 -0.62
CA THR A 72 8.33 -15.48 0.78
C THR A 72 7.94 -16.93 1.02
N CYS A 73 7.88 -17.36 2.28
CA CYS A 73 7.34 -18.69 2.58
C CYS A 73 5.81 -18.71 2.45
N LYS A 74 5.25 -19.89 2.14
CA LYS A 74 3.79 -20.10 2.03
C LYS A 74 3.01 -19.51 3.19
N ASN A 75 3.51 -19.70 4.42
CA ASN A 75 2.83 -19.24 5.63
C ASN A 75 2.69 -17.71 5.65
N CYS A 76 3.79 -16.98 5.36
CA CYS A 76 3.78 -15.52 5.33
C CYS A 76 2.94 -14.97 4.17
N ASN A 77 3.04 -15.55 2.98
CA ASN A 77 2.27 -15.13 1.81
C ASN A 77 0.75 -15.26 2.07
N ASN A 78 0.34 -16.39 2.67
CA ASN A 78 -1.08 -16.64 2.95
C ASN A 78 -1.62 -15.81 4.12
N SER A 79 -0.83 -15.58 5.18
CA SER A 79 -1.29 -14.85 6.37
C SER A 79 -1.31 -13.34 6.16
N ALA A 80 -0.32 -12.78 5.46
CA ALA A 80 -0.22 -11.35 5.21
C ALA A 80 -1.22 -10.87 4.13
N GLY A 81 -1.51 -11.71 3.12
CA GLY A 81 -2.27 -11.31 1.93
C GLY A 81 -3.78 -11.12 2.10
N SER A 82 -4.42 -11.67 3.15
CA SER A 82 -5.89 -11.60 3.29
C SER A 82 -6.39 -10.42 4.12
N LYS A 83 -5.65 -10.03 5.16
CA LYS A 83 -6.10 -9.03 6.12
C LYS A 83 -5.48 -7.65 5.95
N ILE A 84 -4.18 -7.57 5.63
CA ILE A 84 -3.49 -6.28 5.56
C ILE A 84 -3.67 -5.66 4.17
N ASP A 85 -3.41 -6.45 3.14
CA ASP A 85 -3.43 -5.98 1.74
C ASP A 85 -4.84 -5.57 1.27
N SER A 86 -5.89 -6.19 1.81
CA SER A 86 -7.28 -5.86 1.51
C SER A 86 -7.70 -4.49 2.06
N GLU A 87 -7.14 -4.06 3.19
CA GLU A 87 -7.42 -2.76 3.79
C GLU A 87 -6.87 -1.61 2.93
N ILE A 88 -5.71 -1.80 2.28
CA ILE A 88 -5.17 -0.83 1.31
C ILE A 88 -6.13 -0.65 0.14
N LEU A 89 -6.59 -1.76 -0.44
CA LEU A 89 -7.52 -1.72 -1.58
C LEU A 89 -8.86 -1.08 -1.19
N LEU A 90 -9.36 -1.35 0.01
CA LEU A 90 -10.56 -0.67 0.54
C LEU A 90 -10.32 0.84 0.66
N ALA A 91 -9.15 1.26 1.16
CA ALA A 91 -8.77 2.66 1.28
C ALA A 91 -8.78 3.39 -0.05
N LEU A 92 -8.10 2.84 -1.06
CA LEU A 92 -7.98 3.49 -2.36
C LEU A 92 -9.31 3.51 -3.12
N ASN A 93 -10.11 2.44 -3.07
CA ASN A 93 -11.45 2.46 -3.67
C ASN A 93 -12.38 3.47 -3.00
N GLU A 94 -12.22 3.70 -1.69
CA GLU A 94 -12.94 4.72 -0.96
C GLU A 94 -12.52 6.13 -1.40
N PHE A 95 -11.22 6.38 -1.54
CA PHE A 95 -10.72 7.65 -2.08
C PHE A 95 -11.21 7.88 -3.51
N ASP A 96 -11.15 6.86 -4.36
CA ASP A 96 -11.64 6.89 -5.75
C ASP A 96 -13.11 7.31 -5.82
N ILE A 97 -13.99 6.66 -5.05
CA ILE A 97 -15.43 6.93 -5.13
C ILE A 97 -15.79 8.30 -4.55
N MET A 98 -15.10 8.73 -3.48
CA MET A 98 -15.32 10.03 -2.85
C MET A 98 -14.78 11.18 -3.70
N GLY A 99 -13.70 10.94 -4.45
CA GLY A 99 -13.17 11.85 -5.47
C GLY A 99 -13.91 11.79 -6.80
N PHE A 100 -15.03 11.07 -6.86
CA PHE A 100 -15.85 10.86 -8.04
C PHE A 100 -15.09 10.35 -9.28
N LYS A 101 -14.09 9.48 -9.07
CA LYS A 101 -13.22 9.00 -10.14
C LYS A 101 -13.97 8.04 -11.09
N PRO A 102 -13.72 8.11 -12.42
CA PRO A 102 -14.29 7.16 -13.36
C PRO A 102 -13.97 5.71 -13.00
N ASN A 103 -14.93 4.80 -13.20
CA ASN A 103 -14.83 3.37 -12.88
C ASN A 103 -14.74 3.04 -11.38
N ALA A 104 -14.79 4.03 -10.49
CA ALA A 104 -14.87 3.79 -9.06
C ALA A 104 -16.17 3.08 -8.69
N SER A 105 -16.12 2.20 -7.70
CA SER A 105 -17.33 1.53 -7.20
C SER A 105 -17.24 1.20 -5.72
N ILE A 106 -18.38 1.29 -5.04
CA ILE A 106 -18.46 0.96 -3.62
C ILE A 106 -19.75 0.23 -3.28
N LYS A 107 -19.62 -0.78 -2.41
CA LYS A 107 -20.75 -1.45 -1.78
C LYS A 107 -21.17 -0.64 -0.56
N THR A 108 -22.41 -0.18 -0.53
CA THR A 108 -22.93 0.66 0.57
C THR A 108 -24.40 0.36 0.86
N GLN A 109 -24.94 1.01 1.88
CA GLN A 109 -26.37 1.05 2.16
C GLN A 109 -26.90 2.46 1.89
N LEU A 110 -27.95 2.54 1.09
CA LEU A 110 -28.68 3.77 0.82
C LEU A 110 -29.83 3.89 1.81
N ARG A 111 -30.05 5.08 2.36
CA ARG A 111 -31.07 5.37 3.37
C ARG A 111 -31.83 6.61 2.97
N ASN A 112 -33.11 6.60 3.28
CA ASN A 112 -34.00 7.75 3.21
C ASN A 112 -35.20 7.50 4.14
N GLU A 113 -36.13 8.45 4.22
CA GLU A 113 -37.31 8.36 5.09
C GLU A 113 -38.09 7.06 4.91
N SER A 114 -38.25 6.58 3.67
CA SER A 114 -39.02 5.36 3.34
C SER A 114 -38.38 4.06 3.85
N THR A 115 -37.08 4.07 4.17
CA THR A 115 -36.32 2.88 4.58
C THR A 115 -35.91 2.91 6.06
N GLY A 116 -36.03 4.08 6.71
CA GLY A 116 -35.60 4.30 8.09
C GLY A 116 -34.16 3.80 8.34
N GLU A 117 -33.95 3.10 9.45
CA GLU A 117 -32.63 2.57 9.80
C GLU A 117 -32.24 1.29 9.06
N LYS A 118 -33.13 0.67 8.28
CA LYS A 118 -32.83 -0.59 7.59
C LYS A 118 -31.99 -0.35 6.33
N GLY A 119 -32.33 0.69 5.58
CA GLY A 119 -31.70 1.02 4.30
C GLY A 119 -31.82 -0.09 3.25
N VAL A 120 -31.25 0.15 2.07
CA VAL A 120 -31.12 -0.85 1.00
C VAL A 120 -29.65 -1.03 0.62
N ASN A 121 -29.20 -2.27 0.56
CA ASN A 121 -27.86 -2.59 0.10
C ASN A 121 -27.77 -2.31 -1.40
N ALA A 122 -26.75 -1.55 -1.82
CA ALA A 122 -26.53 -1.18 -3.21
C ALA A 122 -25.04 -1.16 -3.55
N ILE A 123 -24.77 -1.16 -4.85
CA ILE A 123 -23.46 -0.81 -5.41
C ILE A 123 -23.62 0.55 -6.10
N VAL A 124 -22.91 1.55 -5.61
CA VAL A 124 -22.76 2.84 -6.27
C VAL A 124 -21.50 2.79 -7.11
N SER A 125 -21.59 3.15 -8.37
CA SER A 125 -20.46 3.16 -9.30
C SER A 125 -20.49 4.41 -10.18
N ILE A 126 -19.31 4.85 -10.60
CA ILE A 126 -19.14 5.97 -11.51
C ILE A 126 -18.72 5.39 -12.85
N GLY A 127 -19.50 5.66 -13.89
CA GLY A 127 -19.20 5.22 -15.24
C GLY A 127 -17.95 5.88 -15.78
N SER A 128 -17.45 5.40 -16.91
CA SER A 128 -16.28 5.97 -17.60
C SER A 128 -16.47 7.45 -18.00
N GLU A 129 -17.71 7.88 -18.21
CA GLU A 129 -18.09 9.26 -18.55
C GLU A 129 -18.49 10.09 -17.31
N GLY A 130 -18.27 9.59 -16.09
CA GLY A 130 -18.61 10.30 -14.84
C GLY A 130 -20.07 10.15 -14.38
N GLY A 131 -20.92 9.46 -15.15
CA GLY A 131 -22.31 9.21 -14.77
C GLY A 131 -22.45 8.28 -13.56
N PHE A 132 -23.33 8.61 -12.62
CA PHE A 132 -23.63 7.74 -11.47
C PHE A 132 -24.54 6.59 -11.87
N LYS A 133 -24.18 5.38 -11.43
CA LYS A 133 -25.02 4.19 -11.53
C LYS A 133 -25.19 3.57 -10.16
N ILE A 134 -26.45 3.37 -9.78
CA ILE A 134 -26.84 2.75 -8.52
C ILE A 134 -27.50 1.41 -8.83
N ASN A 135 -26.87 0.32 -8.40
CA ASN A 135 -27.42 -1.02 -8.53
C ASN A 135 -27.90 -1.51 -7.17
N ILE A 136 -29.22 -1.54 -6.97
CA ILE A 136 -29.82 -2.04 -5.73
C ILE A 136 -29.77 -3.56 -5.72
N SER A 137 -29.26 -4.14 -4.63
CA SER A 137 -29.12 -5.59 -4.50
C SER A 137 -30.48 -6.30 -4.52
N PRO A 138 -30.62 -7.42 -5.25
CA PRO A 138 -31.84 -8.23 -5.21
C PRO A 138 -32.05 -8.93 -3.87
N ALA A 139 -31.00 -9.10 -3.06
CA ALA A 139 -31.06 -9.76 -1.76
C ALA A 139 -31.61 -8.89 -0.63
N ASN A 140 -32.03 -7.65 -0.93
CA ASN A 140 -32.70 -6.80 0.06
C ASN A 140 -34.09 -7.35 0.42
N ASN A 141 -34.59 -6.97 1.60
CA ASN A 141 -35.98 -7.22 1.95
C ASN A 141 -36.90 -6.57 0.89
N PRO A 142 -37.83 -7.31 0.25
CA PRO A 142 -38.66 -6.80 -0.85
C PRO A 142 -39.47 -5.55 -0.46
N VAL A 143 -40.07 -5.53 0.73
CA VAL A 143 -40.89 -4.41 1.20
C VAL A 143 -40.06 -3.13 1.34
N VAL A 144 -38.87 -3.24 1.95
CA VAL A 144 -37.96 -2.10 2.13
C VAL A 144 -37.40 -1.62 0.79
N LYS A 145 -37.09 -2.56 -0.11
CA LYS A 145 -36.60 -2.26 -1.47
C LYS A 145 -37.65 -1.52 -2.29
N ASP A 146 -38.90 -1.99 -2.27
CA ASP A 146 -39.99 -1.37 -3.03
C ASP A 146 -40.36 -0.01 -2.45
N ALA A 147 -40.34 0.16 -1.13
CA ALA A 147 -40.50 1.47 -0.49
C ALA A 147 -39.44 2.46 -0.98
N PHE A 148 -38.16 2.06 -1.01
CA PHE A 148 -37.07 2.89 -1.54
C PHE A 148 -37.28 3.26 -3.01
N LEU A 149 -37.56 2.26 -3.86
CA LEU A 149 -37.76 2.47 -5.30
C LEU A 149 -39.00 3.33 -5.62
N ASN A 150 -39.96 3.42 -4.71
CA ASN A 150 -41.17 4.22 -4.91
C ASN A 150 -41.13 5.57 -4.17
N SER A 151 -40.03 5.90 -3.50
CA SER A 151 -39.87 7.14 -2.71
C SER A 151 -39.44 8.37 -3.52
N PHE A 152 -39.64 8.36 -4.85
CA PHE A 152 -39.34 9.51 -5.69
C PHE A 152 -40.36 10.62 -5.46
N GLU A 153 -39.86 11.84 -5.31
CA GLU A 153 -40.66 13.07 -5.34
C GLU A 153 -40.67 13.66 -6.76
N TYR A 154 -41.65 14.50 -7.06
CA TYR A 154 -41.70 15.23 -8.32
C TYR A 154 -41.36 16.70 -8.07
N GLU A 155 -40.35 17.21 -8.76
CA GLU A 155 -39.93 18.61 -8.69
C GLU A 155 -40.19 19.29 -10.04
N TYR A 156 -40.77 20.49 -9.99
CA TYR A 156 -40.98 21.32 -11.18
C TYR A 156 -39.65 21.94 -11.63
N ILE A 157 -39.34 21.87 -12.92
CA ILE A 157 -38.23 22.64 -13.49
C ILE A 157 -38.63 24.11 -13.53
N SER A 158 -38.24 24.88 -12.52
CA SER A 158 -38.48 26.32 -12.50
C SER A 158 -37.46 27.03 -13.39
N GLY A 159 -37.89 27.36 -14.61
CA GLY A 159 -37.14 28.20 -15.54
C GLY A 159 -38.00 28.99 -16.53
N LEU A 160 -39.32 28.80 -16.54
CA LEU A 160 -40.25 29.56 -17.37
C LEU A 160 -41.31 30.22 -16.50
N PRO A 161 -41.40 31.56 -16.47
CA PRO A 161 -42.46 32.26 -15.77
C PRO A 161 -43.77 31.99 -16.52
N LEU A 162 -44.77 31.47 -15.81
CA LEU A 162 -46.19 31.46 -16.22
C LEU A 162 -46.44 30.90 -17.64
N ILE A 163 -46.38 29.58 -17.80
CA ILE A 163 -47.06 28.91 -18.93
C ILE A 163 -48.39 28.36 -18.39
N SER A 164 -49.50 28.84 -18.97
CA SER A 164 -50.88 28.56 -18.55
C SER A 164 -51.39 27.15 -18.90
N ASN A 165 -50.52 26.25 -19.36
CA ASN A 165 -50.88 24.88 -19.72
C ASN A 165 -50.12 23.89 -18.80
N PHE A 166 -50.83 23.38 -17.79
CA PHE A 166 -50.32 22.38 -16.84
C PHE A 166 -49.96 21.03 -17.48
N GLU A 167 -50.37 20.77 -18.73
CA GLU A 167 -50.10 19.51 -19.43
C GLU A 167 -48.65 19.34 -19.91
N SER A 168 -47.84 20.40 -19.89
CA SER A 168 -46.44 20.40 -20.36
C SER A 168 -45.45 20.86 -19.30
N ALA A 169 -45.78 20.69 -18.01
CA ALA A 169 -44.79 20.88 -16.95
C ALA A 169 -43.83 19.68 -16.97
N ASP A 170 -42.58 19.90 -17.38
CA ASP A 170 -41.52 18.90 -17.27
C ASP A 170 -41.26 18.60 -15.78
N LEU A 171 -41.95 17.59 -15.25
CA LEU A 171 -41.74 17.08 -13.89
C LEU A 171 -40.48 16.21 -13.88
N ARG A 172 -39.49 16.56 -13.06
CA ARG A 172 -38.34 15.70 -12.80
C ARG A 172 -38.60 14.83 -11.58
N LYS A 173 -38.29 13.54 -11.70
CA LYS A 173 -38.23 12.64 -10.54
C LYS A 173 -36.98 12.97 -9.74
N LYS A 174 -37.16 13.26 -8.46
CA LYS A 174 -36.11 13.49 -7.48
C LYS A 174 -36.08 12.31 -6.52
N LEU A 175 -34.89 11.76 -6.28
CA LEU A 175 -34.67 10.77 -5.24
C LEU A 175 -33.64 11.33 -4.27
N SER A 176 -34.07 11.60 -3.05
CA SER A 176 -33.19 12.00 -1.96
C SER A 176 -32.79 10.76 -1.18
N PHE A 177 -31.49 10.56 -1.01
CA PHE A 177 -30.95 9.49 -0.19
C PHE A 177 -29.59 9.89 0.35
N GLU A 178 -29.24 9.27 1.47
CA GLU A 178 -27.93 9.34 2.07
C GLU A 178 -27.27 7.97 1.94
N PHE A 179 -25.95 7.98 1.77
CA PHE A 179 -25.16 6.78 1.99
C PHE A 179 -24.01 7.15 2.92
N ARG A 180 -23.82 6.34 3.96
CA ARG A 180 -22.73 6.57 4.90
C ARG A 180 -21.42 6.23 4.22
N LYS A 181 -20.40 7.06 4.46
CA LYS A 181 -19.00 6.68 4.23
C LYS A 181 -18.80 5.31 4.90
N PRO A 182 -18.46 4.26 4.13
CA PRO A 182 -18.35 2.94 4.71
C PRO A 182 -17.17 2.92 5.67
N ASN A 183 -17.46 2.88 6.98
CA ASN A 183 -16.45 2.78 8.04
C ASN A 183 -15.88 1.36 8.15
N ARG A 184 -15.50 0.77 7.01
CA ARG A 184 -15.06 -0.62 6.90
C ARG A 184 -13.54 -0.75 6.83
N ARG A 185 -12.83 0.36 6.67
CA ARG A 185 -11.38 0.39 6.59
C ARG A 185 -10.78 0.53 7.99
N ASN A 186 -9.76 -0.26 8.26
CA ASN A 186 -8.82 0.03 9.33
C ASN A 186 -7.61 0.79 8.77
N GLU A 187 -7.58 2.12 8.96
CA GLU A 187 -6.51 3.00 8.46
C GLU A 187 -5.13 2.54 8.93
N ARG A 188 -5.01 2.19 10.21
CA ARG A 188 -3.75 1.69 10.78
C ARG A 188 -3.27 0.46 10.03
N ILE A 189 -4.16 -0.52 9.80
CA ILE A 189 -3.80 -1.74 9.08
C ILE A 189 -3.43 -1.43 7.62
N ALA A 190 -4.14 -0.53 6.94
CA ALA A 190 -3.76 -0.09 5.59
C ALA A 190 -2.35 0.53 5.57
N SER A 191 -1.99 1.32 6.57
CA SER A 191 -0.64 1.90 6.72
C SER A 191 0.44 0.87 7.04
N ILE A 192 0.14 -0.15 7.85
CA ILE A 192 1.04 -1.31 8.00
C ILE A 192 1.20 -2.06 6.66
N GLY A 193 0.14 -2.10 5.84
CA GLY A 193 0.20 -2.66 4.50
C GLY A 193 1.15 -1.92 3.56
N LEU A 194 1.11 -0.59 3.56
CA LEU A 194 2.09 0.18 2.79
C LEU A 194 3.52 -0.01 3.32
N LEU A 195 3.69 -0.13 4.65
CA LEU A 195 4.99 -0.46 5.25
C LEU A 195 5.50 -1.83 4.79
N LYS A 196 4.63 -2.86 4.76
CA LYS A 196 4.97 -4.20 4.24
C LYS A 196 5.45 -4.10 2.80
N ILE A 197 4.73 -3.34 1.95
CA ILE A 197 5.09 -3.18 0.54
C ILE A 197 6.47 -2.56 0.41
N ALA A 198 6.70 -1.44 1.09
CA ALA A 198 7.97 -0.73 1.10
C ALA A 198 9.13 -1.62 1.57
N TYR A 199 8.92 -2.35 2.67
CA TYR A 199 9.91 -3.26 3.23
C TYR A 199 10.29 -4.38 2.24
N LEU A 200 9.30 -4.96 1.57
CA LEU A 200 9.55 -6.01 0.58
C LEU A 200 10.22 -5.47 -0.69
N ILE A 201 9.93 -4.23 -1.12
CA ILE A 201 10.67 -3.57 -2.22
C ILE A 201 12.13 -3.32 -1.80
N GLY A 202 12.34 -2.85 -0.57
CA GLY A 202 13.67 -2.68 0.02
C GLY A 202 14.46 -4.00 -0.01
N PHE A 203 13.87 -5.10 0.43
CA PHE A 203 14.50 -6.42 0.37
C PHE A 203 14.72 -6.92 -1.07
N GLU A 204 13.74 -6.77 -1.96
CA GLU A 204 13.88 -7.16 -3.38
C GLU A 204 15.11 -6.50 -4.00
N LYS A 205 15.33 -5.22 -3.68
CA LYS A 205 16.44 -4.46 -4.23
C LYS A 205 17.76 -4.73 -3.51
N LEU A 206 17.78 -4.75 -2.18
CA LEU A 206 19.00 -4.68 -1.36
C LEU A 206 19.43 -6.03 -0.74
N GLY A 207 18.53 -7.02 -0.73
CA GLY A 207 18.83 -8.37 -0.25
C GLY A 207 19.13 -8.47 1.24
N HIS A 208 20.07 -9.35 1.59
CA HIS A 208 20.35 -9.72 2.98
C HIS A 208 21.02 -8.61 3.78
N ALA A 209 21.76 -7.69 3.13
CA ALA A 209 22.27 -6.50 3.80
C ALA A 209 21.15 -5.60 4.34
N PHE A 210 20.01 -5.54 3.65
CA PHE A 210 18.82 -4.88 4.18
C PHE A 210 18.15 -5.74 5.24
N LEU A 211 17.90 -7.03 4.96
CA LEU A 211 17.23 -7.94 5.92
C LEU A 211 17.82 -7.92 7.33
N PHE A 212 19.14 -7.96 7.42
CA PHE A 212 19.89 -8.01 8.68
C PHE A 212 20.26 -6.63 9.23
N GLY A 213 19.74 -5.55 8.65
CA GLY A 213 19.84 -4.22 9.26
C GLY A 213 19.21 -4.21 10.65
N GLU A 214 19.83 -3.47 11.56
CA GLU A 214 19.50 -3.41 13.00
C GLU A 214 18.00 -3.20 13.25
N HIS A 215 17.40 -2.30 12.48
CA HIS A 215 16.03 -1.83 12.68
C HIS A 215 14.97 -2.67 11.99
N MET A 216 15.37 -3.55 11.07
CA MET A 216 14.41 -4.30 10.26
C MET A 216 13.61 -5.32 11.08
N GLU A 217 14.11 -5.73 12.25
CA GLU A 217 13.34 -6.59 13.15
C GLU A 217 12.12 -5.87 13.72
N VAL A 218 12.23 -4.56 14.01
CA VAL A 218 11.10 -3.74 14.47
C VAL A 218 10.04 -3.61 13.38
N ILE A 219 10.49 -3.37 12.13
CA ILE A 219 9.61 -3.32 10.95
C ILE A 219 8.86 -4.63 10.76
N ARG A 220 9.57 -5.77 10.74
CA ARG A 220 8.96 -7.10 10.62
C ARG A 220 8.01 -7.40 11.77
N SER A 221 8.37 -7.03 13.00
CA SER A 221 7.53 -7.22 14.18
C SER A 221 6.20 -6.48 14.05
N GLN A 222 6.24 -5.23 13.56
CA GLN A 222 5.03 -4.45 13.29
C GLN A 222 4.18 -5.07 12.16
N ILE A 223 4.80 -5.56 11.09
CA ILE A 223 4.08 -6.23 9.98
C ILE A 223 3.41 -7.53 10.46
N LYS A 224 4.08 -8.29 11.34
CA LYS A 224 3.58 -9.56 11.90
C LYS A 224 2.44 -9.35 12.90
N HIS A 225 2.45 -8.21 13.58
CA HIS A 225 1.47 -7.83 14.59
C HIS A 225 0.82 -6.47 14.25
N PRO A 226 0.06 -6.39 13.13
CA PRO A 226 -0.49 -5.13 12.62
C PRO A 226 -1.42 -4.41 13.62
N GLU A 227 -2.03 -5.16 14.54
CA GLU A 227 -2.88 -4.66 15.61
C GLU A 227 -2.11 -3.97 16.75
N LYS A 228 -0.80 -4.22 16.89
CA LYS A 228 0.03 -3.63 17.93
C LYS A 228 0.59 -2.29 17.48
N GLU A 229 0.92 -1.45 18.46
CA GLU A 229 1.60 -0.17 18.27
C GLU A 229 3.09 -0.32 18.60
N ILE A 230 3.81 -1.04 17.73
CA ILE A 230 5.28 -1.17 17.82
C ILE A 230 5.92 0.05 17.15
N ILE A 231 5.37 0.47 16.01
CA ILE A 231 5.65 1.73 15.34
C ILE A 231 4.35 2.53 15.44
N ASN A 232 4.41 3.67 16.14
CA ASN A 232 3.22 4.47 16.43
C ASN A 232 2.54 4.92 15.13
N LYS A 233 3.33 5.40 14.16
CA LYS A 233 2.86 5.85 12.85
C LYS A 233 3.88 5.47 11.78
N PRO A 234 3.63 4.45 10.93
CA PRO A 234 4.45 4.26 9.72
C PRO A 234 4.22 5.44 8.79
N PHE A 235 5.22 6.29 8.64
CA PHE A 235 5.02 7.58 7.98
C PHE A 235 5.12 7.47 6.46
N TRP A 236 4.11 8.08 5.82
CA TRP A 236 4.06 8.31 4.39
C TRP A 236 4.44 9.77 4.17
N ILE A 237 5.38 10.03 3.27
CA ILE A 237 5.64 11.41 2.86
C ILE A 237 4.78 11.67 1.63
N HIS A 238 3.78 12.53 1.77
CA HIS A 238 2.99 13.01 0.63
C HIS A 238 3.82 14.01 -0.15
N ASN A 239 4.23 13.64 -1.35
CA ASN A 239 5.00 14.50 -2.24
C ASN A 239 4.68 14.13 -3.69
N ASN A 240 4.90 15.06 -4.63
CA ASN A 240 4.80 14.83 -6.06
C ASN A 240 6.06 14.12 -6.57
N TYR A 241 6.19 12.84 -6.23
CA TYR A 241 7.30 12.02 -6.71
C TYR A 241 7.23 11.80 -8.22
N THR A 242 8.25 12.26 -8.95
CA THR A 242 8.41 11.93 -10.37
C THR A 242 8.90 10.48 -10.55
N ASP A 243 8.89 9.97 -11.79
CA ASP A 243 9.28 8.59 -12.09
C ASP A 243 10.73 8.26 -11.68
N ASP A 244 11.59 9.28 -11.62
CA ASP A 244 12.99 9.14 -11.19
C ASP A 244 13.14 8.69 -9.74
N PHE A 245 12.09 8.82 -8.93
CA PHE A 245 12.06 8.36 -7.54
C PHE A 245 11.61 6.92 -7.39
N LEU A 246 11.05 6.26 -8.41
CA LEU A 246 10.54 4.89 -8.25
C LEU A 246 11.63 3.91 -7.81
N GLY A 247 11.40 3.22 -6.69
CA GLY A 247 12.33 2.25 -6.12
C GLY A 247 12.84 2.64 -4.74
N VAL A 248 14.13 2.41 -4.50
CA VAL A 248 14.83 2.61 -3.23
C VAL A 248 15.74 3.85 -3.30
N ASN A 249 15.34 4.91 -2.61
CA ASN A 249 16.14 6.14 -2.47
C ASN A 249 16.60 6.29 -1.02
N VAL A 250 17.47 7.26 -0.80
CA VAL A 250 17.92 7.66 0.55
C VAL A 250 17.66 9.15 0.72
N ILE A 251 16.94 9.52 1.78
CA ILE A 251 16.85 10.92 2.20
C ILE A 251 18.18 11.30 2.84
N THR A 252 18.88 12.27 2.26
CA THR A 252 20.20 12.72 2.74
C THR A 252 20.13 14.00 3.55
N LYS A 253 19.11 14.84 3.31
CA LYS A 253 18.82 16.02 4.13
C LYS A 253 17.31 16.23 4.28
N PRO A 254 16.85 16.77 5.43
CA PRO A 254 17.65 17.07 6.64
C PRO A 254 18.13 15.78 7.35
N LYS A 255 19.21 15.86 8.14
CA LYS A 255 19.86 14.67 8.75
C LYS A 255 18.92 13.95 9.73
N GLU A 256 18.00 14.67 10.33
CA GLU A 256 16.94 14.19 11.22
C GLU A 256 15.96 13.25 10.49
N LEU A 257 15.82 13.40 9.17
CA LEU A 257 14.95 12.57 8.33
C LEU A 257 15.71 11.50 7.54
N LYS A 258 17.00 11.29 7.82
CA LYS A 258 17.82 10.31 7.11
C LYS A 258 17.18 8.92 7.17
N SER A 259 16.79 8.40 6.02
CA SER A 259 16.03 7.15 5.92
C SER A 259 16.11 6.60 4.50
N PHE A 260 15.80 5.32 4.32
CA PHE A 260 15.43 4.82 3.01
C PHE A 260 14.04 5.35 2.65
N LEU A 261 13.92 6.02 1.51
CA LEU A 261 12.65 6.43 0.94
C LEU A 261 12.28 5.47 -0.19
N ILE A 262 11.30 4.60 0.09
CA ILE A 262 10.80 3.62 -0.86
C ILE A 262 9.58 4.19 -1.57
N VAL A 263 9.70 4.42 -2.87
CA VAL A 263 8.61 4.99 -3.68
C VAL A 263 8.09 3.95 -4.66
N PHE A 264 6.77 3.77 -4.70
CA PHE A 264 6.12 2.79 -5.56
C PHE A 264 4.72 3.23 -5.97
N ASP A 265 4.24 2.62 -7.04
CA ASP A 265 2.90 2.85 -7.56
C ASP A 265 1.92 1.76 -7.11
N LEU A 266 0.70 2.17 -6.81
CA LEU A 266 -0.46 1.33 -6.59
C LEU A 266 -1.52 1.67 -7.63
N GLN A 267 -2.14 0.66 -8.22
CA GLN A 267 -3.13 0.84 -9.27
C GLN A 267 -4.50 0.34 -8.82
N THR A 268 -5.52 1.19 -8.94
CA THR A 268 -6.91 0.75 -8.88
C THR A 268 -7.47 0.66 -10.29
N LYS A 269 -8.78 0.39 -10.42
CA LYS A 269 -9.47 0.49 -11.72
C LYS A 269 -9.69 1.95 -12.15
N SER A 270 -9.56 2.89 -11.22
CA SER A 270 -9.94 4.29 -11.41
C SER A 270 -8.73 5.19 -11.54
N ASP A 271 -7.66 4.92 -10.78
CA ASP A 271 -6.51 5.82 -10.69
C ASP A 271 -5.20 5.07 -10.38
N SER A 272 -4.09 5.80 -10.46
CA SER A 272 -2.77 5.37 -10.00
C SER A 272 -2.31 6.27 -8.85
N TYR A 273 -1.79 5.63 -7.81
CA TYR A 273 -1.35 6.29 -6.59
C TYR A 273 0.14 6.05 -6.40
N ARG A 274 0.91 7.13 -6.27
CA ARG A 274 2.32 7.05 -5.92
C ARG A 274 2.51 7.28 -4.43
N VAL A 275 3.20 6.35 -3.78
CA VAL A 275 3.37 6.34 -2.33
C VAL A 275 4.87 6.33 -2.02
N GLY A 276 5.30 7.21 -1.12
CA GLY A 276 6.65 7.20 -0.53
C GLY A 276 6.59 6.80 0.94
N ILE A 277 7.31 5.73 1.31
CA ILE A 277 7.41 5.23 2.68
C ILE A 277 8.85 5.33 3.17
N CYS A 278 9.04 5.90 4.35
CA CYS A 278 10.35 5.96 4.98
C CYS A 278 10.60 4.70 5.82
N ILE A 279 11.79 4.12 5.66
CA ILE A 279 12.29 3.00 6.45
C ILE A 279 13.62 3.43 7.09
N PRO A 280 13.83 3.17 8.39
CA PRO A 280 15.08 3.47 9.07
C PRO A 280 16.29 2.81 8.39
N GLY A 281 17.43 3.47 8.48
CA GLY A 281 18.71 2.98 7.97
C GLY A 281 19.39 1.94 8.84
N TYR A 282 20.70 2.10 9.01
CA TYR A 282 21.55 1.14 9.71
C TYR A 282 22.15 1.67 11.02
N ASP A 283 22.08 2.98 11.29
CA ASP A 283 22.69 3.54 12.50
C ASP A 283 21.73 3.45 13.69
N GLU A 284 22.24 3.27 14.91
CA GLU A 284 21.45 3.05 16.14
C GLU A 284 20.26 4.04 16.31
N ASN A 285 20.46 5.31 15.95
CA ASN A 285 19.46 6.36 16.09
C ASN A 285 18.48 6.49 14.90
N ASP A 286 18.63 5.69 13.85
CA ASP A 286 17.80 5.81 12.64
C ASP A 286 16.33 5.43 12.89
N MET A 287 16.02 4.74 13.99
CA MET A 287 14.62 4.50 14.40
C MET A 287 13.87 5.77 14.80
N ASN A 288 14.59 6.83 15.19
CA ASN A 288 13.98 8.10 15.59
C ASN A 288 13.34 8.81 14.40
N ILE A 289 13.54 8.34 13.15
CA ILE A 289 12.94 8.93 11.95
C ILE A 289 11.43 9.02 12.03
N TYR A 290 10.74 8.08 12.69
CA TYR A 290 9.29 8.14 12.82
C TYR A 290 8.86 9.30 13.73
N GLU A 291 9.52 9.47 14.88
CA GLU A 291 9.27 10.60 15.77
C GLU A 291 9.68 11.93 15.11
N ASN A 292 10.80 11.96 14.39
CA ASN A 292 11.26 13.14 13.68
C ASN A 292 10.32 13.55 12.55
N ILE A 293 9.77 12.61 11.78
CA ILE A 293 8.77 12.93 10.76
C ILE A 293 7.54 13.55 11.41
N GLU A 294 7.04 12.99 12.51
CA GLU A 294 5.90 13.58 13.24
C GLU A 294 6.21 15.00 13.70
N ASN A 295 7.37 15.18 14.32
CA ASN A 295 7.78 16.44 14.89
C ASN A 295 8.18 17.49 13.85
N ILE A 296 8.61 17.11 12.65
CA ILE A 296 9.10 18.06 11.64
C ILE A 296 8.04 18.31 10.57
N LEU A 297 7.41 17.25 10.04
CA LEU A 297 6.51 17.34 8.89
C LEU A 297 5.04 17.45 9.27
N CYS A 298 4.65 17.10 10.51
CA CYS A 298 3.24 17.11 10.95
C CYS A 298 2.92 18.25 11.94
N GLN A 299 3.65 19.36 11.90
CA GLN A 299 3.36 20.53 12.73
C GLN A 299 2.31 21.45 12.07
N GLY A 300 1.17 21.66 12.75
CA GLY A 300 0.13 22.63 12.35
C GLY A 300 -0.97 22.08 11.42
N GLU A 301 -1.90 22.95 11.00
CA GLU A 301 -3.01 22.62 10.08
C GLU A 301 -2.66 22.88 8.59
N GLY A 302 -1.38 22.94 8.23
CA GLY A 302 -0.92 23.36 6.89
C GLY A 302 0.23 22.53 6.32
N GLU A 303 0.58 22.81 5.06
CA GLU A 303 1.74 22.23 4.39
C GLU A 303 3.04 22.75 5.03
N VAL A 304 3.87 21.85 5.55
CA VAL A 304 5.22 22.20 6.01
C VAL A 304 6.17 22.12 4.82
N GLU A 305 6.72 23.26 4.42
CA GLU A 305 7.73 23.32 3.36
C GLU A 305 9.09 22.90 3.95
N VAL A 306 9.45 21.63 3.78
CA VAL A 306 10.77 21.09 4.11
C VAL A 306 11.46 20.69 2.82
N GLU A 307 12.63 21.28 2.57
CA GLU A 307 13.49 20.87 1.46
C GLU A 307 14.12 19.51 1.81
N ILE A 308 13.71 18.48 1.06
CA ILE A 308 14.22 17.12 1.19
C ILE A 308 15.18 16.85 0.03
N GLU A 309 16.45 16.61 0.35
CA GLU A 309 17.42 16.10 -0.61
C GLU A 309 17.41 14.57 -0.59
N THR A 310 17.39 13.95 -1.76
CA THR A 310 17.42 12.49 -1.91
C THR A 310 18.54 12.02 -2.82
N ASN A 311 19.06 10.83 -2.54
CA ASN A 311 20.01 10.12 -3.39
C ASN A 311 19.39 8.82 -3.92
N GLY A 312 19.31 8.71 -5.25
CA GLY A 312 18.75 7.54 -5.95
C GLY A 312 19.78 6.50 -6.41
N TYR A 313 21.04 6.55 -5.94
CA TYR A 313 22.11 5.64 -6.38
C TYR A 313 21.74 4.17 -6.22
N LEU A 314 21.14 3.79 -5.09
CA LEU A 314 20.72 2.40 -4.86
C LEU A 314 19.69 1.96 -5.90
N THR A 315 18.74 2.82 -6.28
CA THR A 315 17.80 2.50 -7.37
C THR A 315 18.51 2.31 -8.70
N LYS A 316 19.38 3.25 -9.08
CA LYS A 316 19.95 3.35 -10.43
C LYS A 316 21.09 2.36 -10.68
N GLU A 317 21.97 2.19 -9.71
CA GLU A 317 23.26 1.52 -9.91
C GLU A 317 23.37 0.18 -9.16
N PHE A 318 22.65 0.00 -8.05
CA PHE A 318 22.76 -1.24 -7.28
C PHE A 318 22.05 -2.41 -7.97
N ASN A 319 22.71 -3.57 -8.01
CA ASN A 319 22.13 -4.80 -8.52
C ASN A 319 22.44 -5.94 -7.58
N ILE A 320 21.41 -6.51 -6.95
CA ILE A 320 21.52 -7.66 -6.03
C ILE A 320 22.19 -8.89 -6.66
N LYS A 321 22.21 -9.01 -7.99
CA LYS A 321 22.88 -10.10 -8.71
C LYS A 321 24.40 -9.96 -8.73
N ASP A 322 24.92 -8.76 -8.44
CA ASP A 322 26.35 -8.49 -8.38
C ASP A 322 26.91 -8.99 -7.04
N LYS A 323 27.61 -10.12 -7.10
CA LYS A 323 28.12 -10.86 -5.94
C LYS A 323 29.08 -10.05 -5.07
N GLU A 324 29.87 -9.19 -5.71
CA GLU A 324 30.88 -8.37 -5.03
C GLU A 324 30.27 -7.16 -4.31
N LYS A 325 28.99 -6.86 -4.57
CA LYS A 325 28.30 -5.69 -4.01
C LYS A 325 27.29 -6.04 -2.93
N SER A 326 27.21 -7.28 -2.46
CA SER A 326 26.24 -7.70 -1.43
C SER A 326 26.26 -6.84 -0.15
N PHE A 327 27.41 -6.27 0.22
CA PHE A 327 27.56 -5.37 1.38
C PHE A 327 27.47 -3.87 1.04
N LEU A 328 27.40 -3.52 -0.25
CA LEU A 328 27.40 -2.14 -0.73
C LEU A 328 26.31 -1.27 -0.10
N PRO A 329 25.07 -1.75 0.14
CA PRO A 329 24.06 -0.91 0.79
C PRO A 329 24.51 -0.35 2.15
N ILE A 330 25.22 -1.17 2.94
CA ILE A 330 25.72 -0.78 4.26
C ILE A 330 26.88 0.22 4.11
N THR A 331 27.85 -0.06 3.24
CA THR A 331 29.00 0.85 3.06
C THR A 331 28.57 2.18 2.45
N PHE A 332 27.64 2.16 1.50
CA PHE A 332 27.06 3.36 0.89
C PHE A 332 26.36 4.24 1.93
N TRP A 333 25.55 3.63 2.80
CA TRP A 333 24.90 4.34 3.90
C TRP A 333 25.92 5.02 4.81
N GLN A 334 26.93 4.28 5.24
CA GLN A 334 28.00 4.80 6.08
C GLN A 334 28.79 5.93 5.38
N GLU A 335 29.02 5.85 4.07
CA GLU A 335 29.78 6.86 3.35
C GLU A 335 29.02 8.18 3.18
N ILE A 336 27.72 8.13 2.96
CA ILE A 336 26.90 9.34 2.78
C ILE A 336 26.67 10.08 4.09
N PHE A 337 26.65 9.37 5.22
CA PHE A 337 26.34 9.93 6.53
C PHE A 337 27.54 10.05 7.48
N LYS A 338 28.77 9.75 7.00
CA LYS A 338 30.01 10.25 7.60
C LYS A 338 29.98 11.78 7.70
#